data_AF-A0A7Z9FIL1-F1
#
_entry.id   AF-A0A7Z9FIL1-F1
#
_cell.length_a   1.000
_cell.length_b   1.000
_cell.length_c   1.000
_cell.angle_alpha   90.00
_cell.angle_beta   90.00
_cell.angle_gamma   90.00
#
_symmetry.space_group_name_H-M   'P 1'
#
loop_
_entity.id
_entity.type
_entity.pdbx_description
1 polymer ?
#
loop_
_entity_poly.entity_id
_entity_poly.type
_entity_poly.pdbx_seq_one_letter_code
_entity_poly.pdbx_strand_id
1 'polypeptide(L)'
;HELNATGTKRLETVCYTHQGQSRKLAAETLLLHEGVVSNTQLTRQLGCEHIWHELQRYWHPLLDEWGNTSVEGVLVAGDGGMVAGAMIAEASGHLAALEAAFQLGTISLNERNSMAKVFRREIRHHQAIRPFLEHLYPPSSECLMPSNEATLVCRCEEVSAGQIRESLTWGALNMSQIKAFTRCGMGPCQGRMCGLTVAEIIAHAQGKSPSEVGFFRGRPPNKPITLGQLAGQVKNQN
;
A
#
# COMPACT_ATOMS: atom_id res chain seq x y z
N HIS A 1 13.10 11.48 -15.75
CA HIS A 1 14.38 10.81 -16.01
C HIS A 1 14.10 9.55 -16.79
N GLU A 2 14.75 9.33 -17.93
CA GLU A 2 14.69 8.04 -18.62
C GLU A 2 15.71 7.11 -17.95
N LEU A 3 15.22 6.18 -17.13
CA LEU A 3 15.99 5.10 -16.52
C LEU A 3 15.60 3.80 -17.21
N ASN A 4 16.57 3.06 -17.73
CA ASN A 4 16.34 1.76 -18.36
C ASN A 4 17.35 0.73 -17.83
N ALA A 5 16.88 -0.46 -17.50
CA ALA A 5 17.70 -1.56 -17.02
C ALA A 5 17.68 -2.68 -18.07
N THR A 6 18.84 -3.03 -18.60
CA THR A 6 18.98 -3.96 -19.72
C THR A 6 19.86 -5.15 -19.38
N GLY A 7 19.59 -6.27 -20.04
CA GLY A 7 20.41 -7.48 -20.04
C GLY A 7 19.62 -8.65 -20.62
N THR A 8 20.28 -9.78 -20.85
CA THR A 8 19.67 -10.92 -21.55
C THR A 8 19.01 -11.92 -20.60
N LYS A 9 19.80 -12.50 -19.70
CA LYS A 9 19.34 -13.44 -18.65
C LYS A 9 19.30 -12.83 -17.25
N ARG A 10 20.04 -11.73 -17.07
CA ARG A 10 20.20 -11.01 -15.81
C ARG A 10 20.42 -9.53 -16.12
N LEU A 11 20.36 -8.69 -15.10
CA LEU A 11 20.77 -7.30 -15.24
C LEU A 11 22.27 -7.23 -15.63
N GLU A 12 22.56 -6.42 -16.64
CA GLU A 12 23.93 -6.18 -17.12
C GLU A 12 24.27 -4.69 -17.12
N THR A 13 23.31 -3.83 -17.43
CA THR A 13 23.54 -2.39 -17.58
C THR A 13 22.32 -1.58 -17.16
N VAL A 14 22.58 -0.45 -16.48
CA VAL A 14 21.61 0.60 -16.22
C VAL A 14 21.95 1.80 -17.09
N CYS A 15 21.02 2.20 -17.94
CA CYS A 15 21.08 3.40 -18.77
C CYS A 15 20.27 4.52 -18.11
N TYR A 16 20.85 5.72 -18.01
CA TYR A 16 20.16 6.87 -17.45
C TYR A 16 20.58 8.18 -18.11
N THR A 17 19.69 9.17 -18.10
CA THR A 17 19.99 10.52 -18.62
C THR A 17 20.40 11.46 -17.50
N HIS A 18 21.58 12.06 -17.63
CA HIS A 18 22.12 13.06 -16.70
C HIS A 18 22.61 14.28 -17.48
N GLN A 19 22.08 15.47 -17.16
CA GLN A 19 22.38 16.72 -17.87
C GLN A 19 22.22 16.61 -19.40
N GLY A 20 21.13 15.96 -19.83
CA GLY A 20 20.82 15.76 -21.26
C GLY A 20 21.66 14.71 -21.98
N GLN A 21 22.62 14.07 -21.31
CA GLN A 21 23.46 13.02 -21.89
C GLN A 21 23.05 11.65 -21.36
N SER A 22 22.92 10.69 -22.28
CA SER A 22 22.71 9.29 -21.94
C SER A 22 24.01 8.69 -21.39
N ARG A 23 23.94 8.06 -20.23
CA ARG A 23 25.03 7.37 -19.55
C ARG A 23 24.67 5.91 -19.34
N LYS A 24 25.69 5.06 -19.29
CA LYS A 24 25.56 3.62 -19.02
C LYS A 24 26.43 3.25 -17.84
N LEU A 25 25.88 2.43 -16.95
CA LEU A 25 26.57 1.87 -15.79
C LEU A 25 26.44 0.35 -15.83
N ALA A 26 27.55 -0.37 -15.83
CA ALA A 26 27.52 -1.81 -15.64
C ALA A 26 27.02 -2.11 -14.23
N ALA A 27 26.02 -2.96 -14.09
CA ALA A 27 25.42 -3.30 -12.81
C ALA A 27 24.90 -4.73 -12.85
N GLU A 28 25.14 -5.49 -11.80
CA GLU A 28 24.58 -6.84 -11.62
C GLU A 28 23.36 -6.85 -10.68
N THR A 29 23.12 -5.74 -9.96
CA THR A 29 21.99 -5.58 -9.04
C THR A 29 21.41 -4.18 -9.16
N LEU A 30 20.08 -4.10 -9.14
CA LEU A 30 19.32 -2.85 -9.12
C LEU A 30 18.37 -2.87 -7.93
N LEU A 31 18.53 -1.90 -7.03
CA LEU A 31 17.66 -1.70 -5.88
C LEU A 31 16.72 -0.54 -6.19
N LEU A 32 15.42 -0.83 -6.25
CA LEU A 32 14.39 0.15 -6.53
C LEU A 32 13.61 0.48 -5.25
N HIS A 33 13.35 1.75 -5.04
CA HIS A 33 12.51 2.24 -3.96
C HIS A 33 11.62 3.36 -4.48
N GLU A 34 10.33 3.06 -4.64
CA GLU A 34 9.31 4.01 -5.10
C GLU A 34 8.29 4.25 -3.99
N GLY A 35 8.79 4.65 -2.82
CA GLY A 35 7.98 4.93 -1.65
C GLY A 35 7.48 3.69 -0.91
N VAL A 36 6.68 3.96 0.12
CA VAL A 36 6.06 2.97 1.01
C VAL A 36 4.60 3.36 1.17
N VAL A 37 3.71 2.37 1.25
CA VAL A 37 2.27 2.57 1.39
C VAL A 37 1.74 1.74 2.55
N SER A 38 0.65 2.19 3.16
CA SER A 38 0.02 1.48 4.27
C SER A 38 -0.43 0.07 3.84
N ASN A 39 -0.10 -0.94 4.65
CA ASN A 39 -0.61 -2.29 4.43
C ASN A 39 -2.06 -2.41 4.92
N THR A 40 -3.00 -2.24 3.99
CA THR A 40 -4.43 -2.20 4.30
C THR A 40 -5.13 -3.57 4.33
N GLN A 41 -4.42 -4.69 4.12
CA GLN A 41 -5.08 -5.99 3.93
C GLN A 41 -5.99 -6.41 5.09
N LEU A 42 -5.53 -6.27 6.33
CA LEU A 42 -6.32 -6.63 7.52
C LEU A 42 -7.52 -5.71 7.68
N THR A 43 -7.31 -4.39 7.64
CA THR A 43 -8.39 -3.41 7.72
C THR A 43 -9.45 -3.62 6.63
N ARG A 44 -9.06 -4.00 5.40
CA ARG A 44 -9.98 -4.34 4.32
C ARG A 44 -10.74 -5.65 4.56
N GLN A 45 -10.11 -6.65 5.19
CA GLN A 45 -10.78 -7.90 5.57
C GLN A 45 -11.80 -7.66 6.67
N LEU A 46 -11.50 -6.77 7.61
CA LEU A 46 -12.38 -6.37 8.71
C LEU A 46 -13.52 -5.45 8.26
N GLY A 47 -13.49 -4.94 7.03
CA GLY A 47 -14.50 -4.03 6.51
C GLY A 47 -14.36 -2.59 7.00
N CYS A 48 -13.18 -2.20 7.52
CA CYS A 48 -12.89 -0.80 7.82
C CYS A 48 -13.00 0.04 6.56
N GLU A 49 -13.47 1.28 6.71
CA GLU A 49 -13.48 2.27 5.65
C GLU A 49 -12.06 2.72 5.32
N HIS A 50 -11.81 3.00 4.05
CA HIS A 50 -10.54 3.51 3.55
C HIS A 50 -10.78 4.77 2.74
N ILE A 51 -9.89 5.74 2.92
CA ILE A 51 -9.87 6.96 2.11
C ILE A 51 -8.63 6.98 1.22
N TRP A 52 -8.74 7.67 0.10
CA TRP A 52 -7.67 7.79 -0.89
C TRP A 52 -6.82 9.02 -0.59
N HIS A 53 -5.51 8.84 -0.52
CA HIS A 53 -4.55 9.92 -0.30
C HIS A 53 -4.13 10.50 -1.65
N GLU A 54 -4.71 11.64 -2.05
CA GLU A 54 -4.50 12.17 -3.40
C GLU A 54 -3.06 12.46 -3.77
N LEU A 55 -2.27 13.04 -2.86
CA LEU A 55 -0.88 13.39 -3.14
C LEU A 55 0.05 12.17 -3.24
N GLN A 56 -0.08 11.22 -2.31
CA GLN A 56 0.80 10.05 -2.20
C GLN A 56 0.25 8.80 -2.91
N ARG A 57 -0.96 8.89 -3.51
CA ARG A 57 -1.57 7.90 -4.39
C ARG A 57 -1.71 6.50 -3.78
N TYR A 58 -2.19 6.41 -2.54
CA TYR A 58 -2.54 5.14 -1.90
C TYR A 58 -3.75 5.25 -0.98
N TRP A 59 -4.35 4.10 -0.64
CA TRP A 59 -5.42 4.04 0.36
C TRP A 59 -4.88 3.81 1.76
N HIS A 60 -5.46 4.50 2.72
CA HIS A 60 -5.28 4.23 4.15
C HIS A 60 -6.63 4.09 4.85
N PRO A 61 -6.71 3.38 5.98
CA PRO A 61 -7.94 3.35 6.77
C PRO A 61 -8.33 4.75 7.20
N LEU A 62 -9.63 5.02 7.27
CA LEU A 62 -10.17 6.21 7.91
C LEU A 62 -10.03 6.04 9.42
N LEU A 63 -9.25 6.91 10.05
CA LEU A 63 -8.94 6.86 11.48
C LEU A 63 -9.31 8.17 12.18
N ASP A 64 -9.72 8.08 13.44
CA ASP A 64 -9.77 9.24 14.33
C ASP A 64 -8.38 9.57 14.94
N GLU A 65 -8.32 10.59 15.81
CA GLU A 65 -7.06 11.01 16.43
C GLU A 65 -6.43 9.97 17.38
N TRP A 66 -7.18 8.94 17.76
CA TRP A 66 -6.74 7.85 18.65
C TRP A 66 -6.38 6.58 17.86
N GLY A 67 -6.67 6.55 16.56
CA GLY A 67 -6.45 5.39 15.71
C GLY A 67 -7.66 4.45 15.64
N ASN A 68 -8.84 4.83 16.13
CA ASN A 68 -10.06 4.03 15.93
C ASN A 68 -10.44 4.03 14.45
N THR A 69 -10.84 2.86 13.94
CA THR A 69 -11.40 2.73 12.59
C THR A 69 -12.93 2.92 12.59
N SER A 70 -13.56 2.81 11.42
CA SER A 70 -15.03 2.74 11.30
C SER A 70 -15.65 1.46 11.89
N VAL A 71 -14.84 0.46 12.25
CA VAL A 71 -15.29 -0.78 12.90
C VAL A 71 -14.97 -0.69 14.38
N GLU A 72 -16.01 -0.81 15.22
CA GLU A 72 -15.89 -0.76 16.67
C GLU A 72 -14.92 -1.81 17.21
N GLY A 73 -14.08 -1.41 18.17
CA GLY A 73 -13.05 -2.28 18.77
C GLY A 73 -11.84 -2.56 17.87
N VAL A 74 -11.77 -1.96 16.68
CA VAL A 74 -10.61 -2.07 15.78
C VAL A 74 -9.86 -0.75 15.76
N LEU A 75 -8.63 -0.79 16.29
CA LEU A 75 -7.69 0.32 16.26
C LEU A 75 -6.50 -0.01 15.34
N VAL A 76 -5.96 1.03 14.72
CA VAL A 76 -4.78 0.96 13.86
C VAL A 76 -3.73 1.96 14.35
N ALA A 77 -2.49 1.50 14.40
CA ALA A 77 -1.35 2.31 14.79
C ALA A 77 -0.22 2.21 13.76
N GLY A 78 0.68 3.18 13.82
CA GLY A 78 1.87 3.21 12.98
C GLY A 78 1.56 3.42 11.50
N ASP A 79 2.48 2.97 10.66
CA ASP A 79 2.35 3.03 9.20
C ASP A 79 1.25 2.10 8.65
N GLY A 80 0.61 1.28 9.51
CA GLY A 80 -0.63 0.59 9.16
C GLY A 80 -1.81 1.55 8.96
N GLY A 81 -1.76 2.70 9.63
CA GLY A 81 -2.65 3.83 9.41
C GLY A 81 -2.18 4.62 8.21
N MET A 82 -1.16 5.46 8.40
CA MET A 82 -0.61 6.31 7.34
C MET A 82 0.92 6.35 7.45
N VAL A 83 1.62 6.41 6.32
CA VAL A 83 3.08 6.48 6.28
C VAL A 83 3.56 7.88 6.69
N ALA A 84 3.81 8.07 7.98
CA ALA A 84 4.18 9.36 8.56
C ALA A 84 5.59 9.40 9.15
N GLY A 85 6.31 8.28 9.13
CA GLY A 85 7.69 8.16 9.63
C GLY A 85 7.75 7.63 11.06
N ALA A 86 8.91 7.07 11.42
CA ALA A 86 9.08 6.22 12.60
C ALA A 86 8.60 6.87 13.91
N MET A 87 8.94 8.14 14.15
CA MET A 87 8.57 8.83 15.40
C MET A 87 7.06 9.04 15.53
N ILE A 88 6.38 9.37 14.42
CA ILE A 88 4.92 9.48 14.40
C ILE A 88 4.30 8.10 14.57
N ALA A 89 4.87 7.08 13.90
CA ALA A 89 4.37 5.73 13.99
C ALA A 89 4.40 5.20 15.43
N GLU A 90 5.50 5.39 16.15
CA GLU A 90 5.64 5.04 17.56
C GLU A 90 4.65 5.81 18.44
N ALA A 91 4.59 7.15 18.32
CA ALA A 91 3.69 7.98 19.10
C ALA A 91 2.21 7.64 18.87
N SER A 92 1.82 7.32 17.62
CA SER A 92 0.47 6.86 17.28
C SER A 92 0.14 5.51 17.93
N GLY A 93 1.12 4.61 18.06
CA GLY A 93 0.98 3.36 18.81
C GLY A 93 0.65 3.58 20.27
N HIS A 94 1.30 4.55 20.91
CA HIS A 94 0.97 4.93 22.27
C HIS A 94 -0.44 5.52 22.40
N LEU A 95 -0.89 6.35 21.46
CA LEU A 95 -2.25 6.88 21.46
C LEU A 95 -3.30 5.77 21.32
N ALA A 96 -3.12 4.85 20.38
CA ALA A 96 -4.01 3.70 20.20
C ALA A 96 -4.03 2.78 21.43
N ALA A 97 -2.88 2.56 22.07
CA ALA A 97 -2.81 1.76 23.30
C ALA A 97 -3.54 2.42 24.48
N LEU A 98 -3.40 3.74 24.65
CA LEU A 98 -4.12 4.50 25.67
C LEU A 98 -5.63 4.45 25.42
N GLU A 99 -6.05 4.54 24.16
CA GLU A 99 -7.46 4.42 23.80
C GLU A 99 -8.01 3.02 24.08
N ALA A 100 -7.29 1.97 23.69
CA ALA A 100 -7.68 0.60 24.01
C ALA A 100 -7.79 0.38 25.53
N ALA A 101 -6.84 0.88 26.33
CA ALA A 101 -6.89 0.76 27.79
C ALA A 101 -8.10 1.49 28.40
N PHE A 102 -8.47 2.65 27.84
CA PHE A 102 -9.67 3.38 28.25
C PHE A 102 -10.96 2.64 27.87
N GLN A 103 -11.07 2.14 26.64
CA GLN A 103 -12.24 1.37 26.17
C GLN A 103 -12.43 0.08 26.97
N LEU A 104 -11.34 -0.54 27.45
CA LEU A 104 -11.37 -1.70 28.33
C LEU A 104 -11.65 -1.35 29.81
N GLY A 105 -11.84 -0.07 30.15
CA GLY A 105 -12.09 0.38 31.52
C GLY A 105 -10.90 0.26 32.46
N THR A 106 -9.68 0.10 31.93
CA THR A 106 -8.45 -0.04 32.74
C THR A 106 -7.94 1.30 33.26
N ILE A 107 -8.19 2.38 32.52
CA ILE A 107 -7.86 3.76 32.91
C ILE A 107 -9.06 4.68 32.72
N SER A 108 -9.12 5.76 33.49
CA SER A 108 -10.13 6.81 33.32
C SER A 108 -9.86 7.69 32.10
N LEU A 109 -10.89 8.40 31.64
CA LEU A 109 -10.77 9.38 30.55
C LEU A 109 -9.73 10.47 30.87
N ASN A 110 -9.64 10.88 32.13
CA ASN A 110 -8.70 11.90 32.58
C ASN A 110 -7.25 11.39 32.50
N GLU A 111 -7.00 10.15 32.91
CA GLU A 111 -5.69 9.51 32.80
C GLU A 111 -5.28 9.36 31.34
N ARG A 112 -6.16 8.81 30.48
CA ARG A 112 -5.95 8.69 29.03
C ARG A 112 -5.52 10.02 28.42
N ASN A 113 -6.31 11.06 28.65
CA ASN A 113 -6.07 12.39 28.06
C ASN A 113 -4.80 13.05 28.61
N SER A 114 -4.46 12.83 29.88
CA SER A 114 -3.24 13.37 30.50
C SER A 114 -1.99 12.71 29.92
N MET A 115 -1.96 11.38 29.84
CA MET A 115 -0.84 10.60 29.30
C MET A 115 -0.64 10.84 27.80
N ALA A 116 -1.72 11.06 27.04
CA ALA A 116 -1.67 11.33 25.60
C ALA A 116 -0.95 12.64 25.22
N LYS A 117 -0.79 13.60 26.16
CA LYS A 117 -0.23 14.93 25.87
C LYS A 117 1.17 14.86 25.27
N VAL A 118 2.02 13.96 25.78
CA VAL A 118 3.40 13.82 25.31
C VAL A 118 3.42 13.33 23.86
N PHE A 119 2.66 12.29 23.55
CA PHE A 119 2.62 11.69 22.21
C PHE A 119 1.99 12.63 21.17
N ARG A 120 0.93 13.36 21.55
CA ARG A 120 0.37 14.41 20.68
C ARG A 120 1.39 15.51 20.37
N ARG A 121 2.29 15.84 21.29
CA ARG A 121 3.36 16.81 21.04
C ARG A 121 4.40 16.25 20.06
N GLU A 122 4.81 14.99 20.25
CA GLU A 122 5.74 14.32 19.33
C GLU A 122 5.16 14.24 17.90
N ILE A 123 3.88 13.85 17.77
CA ILE A 123 3.20 13.83 16.47
C ILE A 123 3.22 15.21 15.83
N ARG A 124 2.78 16.26 16.54
CA ARG A 124 2.79 17.63 16.00
C ARG A 124 4.18 18.10 15.57
N HIS A 125 5.20 17.78 16.36
CA HIS A 125 6.58 18.17 16.05
C HIS A 125 7.06 17.53 14.75
N HIS A 126 6.91 16.22 14.61
CA HIS A 126 7.37 15.50 13.42
C HIS A 126 6.45 15.67 12.21
N GLN A 127 5.16 15.99 12.43
CA GLN A 127 4.20 16.18 11.36
C GLN A 127 4.43 17.50 10.62
N ALA A 128 5.01 18.50 11.27
CA ALA A 128 5.22 19.84 10.71
C ALA A 128 5.99 19.84 9.37
N ILE A 129 6.93 18.91 9.16
CA ILE A 129 7.73 18.83 7.93
C ILE A 129 7.08 17.97 6.83
N ARG A 130 6.08 17.15 7.17
CA ARG A 130 5.52 16.14 6.24
C ARG A 130 4.87 16.76 4.99
N PRO A 131 4.10 17.85 5.08
CA PRO A 131 3.58 18.50 3.88
C PRO A 131 4.67 18.84 2.88
N PHE A 132 5.83 19.35 3.33
CA PHE A 132 6.94 19.64 2.43
C PHE A 132 7.53 18.37 1.79
N LEU A 133 7.81 17.33 2.60
CA LEU A 133 8.40 16.08 2.10
C LEU A 133 7.48 15.35 1.11
N GLU A 134 6.17 15.33 1.37
CA GLU A 134 5.20 14.69 0.49
C GLU A 134 5.09 15.39 -0.87
N HIS A 135 5.24 16.72 -0.91
CA HIS A 135 5.27 17.46 -2.18
C HIS A 135 6.62 17.36 -2.89
N LEU A 136 7.72 17.17 -2.15
CA LEU A 136 9.05 17.00 -2.74
C LEU A 136 9.24 15.60 -3.34
N TYR A 137 8.60 14.58 -2.75
CA TYR A 137 8.71 13.19 -3.16
C TYR A 137 7.33 12.53 -3.42
N PRO A 138 6.55 13.03 -4.40
CA PRO A 138 5.36 12.32 -4.83
C PRO A 138 5.76 11.04 -5.61
N PRO A 139 4.92 9.99 -5.60
CA PRO A 139 5.17 8.80 -6.40
C PRO A 139 5.19 9.13 -7.90
N SER A 140 6.09 8.49 -8.66
CA SER A 140 6.17 8.72 -10.10
C SER A 140 4.95 8.15 -10.83
N SER A 141 4.44 8.93 -11.79
CA SER A 141 3.33 8.50 -12.65
C SER A 141 3.68 7.27 -13.47
N GLU A 142 4.93 7.13 -13.92
CA GLU A 142 5.38 5.96 -14.68
C GLU A 142 5.36 4.67 -13.82
N CYS A 143 5.66 4.74 -12.52
CA CYS A 143 5.56 3.57 -11.66
C CYS A 143 4.09 3.21 -11.35
N LEU A 144 3.26 4.23 -11.15
CA LEU A 144 1.83 4.05 -10.87
C LEU A 144 1.05 3.58 -12.11
N MET A 145 1.45 4.03 -13.30
CA MET A 145 0.76 3.75 -14.54
C MET A 145 1.78 3.58 -15.68
N PRO A 146 2.47 2.43 -15.75
CA PRO A 146 3.54 2.20 -16.71
C PRO A 146 3.02 2.26 -18.14
N SER A 147 3.65 3.09 -18.97
CA SER A 147 3.22 3.35 -20.34
C SER A 147 3.51 2.18 -21.28
N ASN A 148 4.58 1.43 -21.02
CA ASN A 148 4.95 0.25 -21.79
C ASN A 148 3.99 -0.93 -21.51
N GLU A 149 3.31 -1.40 -22.54
CA GLU A 149 2.34 -2.50 -22.52
C GLU A 149 2.93 -3.83 -22.03
N ALA A 150 4.24 -4.05 -22.23
CA ALA A 150 4.95 -5.25 -21.81
C ALA A 150 5.36 -5.22 -20.32
N THR A 151 5.23 -4.08 -19.62
CA THR A 151 5.59 -3.97 -18.21
C THR A 151 4.73 -4.90 -17.36
N LEU A 152 5.36 -5.81 -16.62
CA LEU A 152 4.66 -6.70 -15.68
C LEU A 152 4.13 -5.90 -14.48
N VAL A 153 2.82 -5.88 -14.34
CA VAL A 153 2.13 -5.23 -13.21
C VAL A 153 1.86 -6.25 -12.10
N CYS A 154 1.40 -7.45 -12.43
CA CYS A 154 1.20 -8.53 -11.46
C CYS A 154 2.27 -9.60 -11.63
N ARG A 155 3.35 -9.53 -10.84
CA ARG A 155 4.41 -10.54 -10.85
C ARG A 155 3.92 -11.95 -10.52
N CYS A 156 2.91 -12.09 -9.66
CA CYS A 156 2.47 -13.40 -9.20
C CYS A 156 1.70 -14.19 -10.26
N GLU A 157 0.97 -13.50 -11.13
CA GLU A 157 0.15 -14.11 -12.19
C GLU A 157 0.66 -13.71 -13.59
N GLU A 158 1.85 -13.10 -13.65
CA GLU A 158 2.54 -12.66 -14.87
C GLU A 158 1.69 -11.76 -15.80
N VAL A 159 0.88 -10.88 -15.21
CA VAL A 159 -0.01 -9.98 -15.96
C VAL A 159 0.67 -8.66 -16.28
N SER A 160 0.70 -8.28 -17.55
CA SER A 160 1.26 -7.01 -18.02
C SER A 160 0.27 -5.84 -17.96
N ALA A 161 0.80 -4.61 -18.05
CA ALA A 161 0.01 -3.39 -18.15
C ALA A 161 -0.94 -3.43 -19.36
N GLY A 162 -0.46 -3.96 -20.48
CA GLY A 162 -1.26 -4.07 -21.69
C GLY A 162 -2.40 -5.08 -21.59
N GLN A 163 -2.20 -6.21 -20.92
CA GLN A 163 -3.30 -7.15 -20.66
C GLN A 163 -4.38 -6.53 -19.76
N ILE A 164 -4.00 -5.68 -18.80
CA ILE A 164 -4.97 -4.93 -17.99
C ILE A 164 -5.75 -3.96 -18.88
N ARG A 165 -5.07 -3.17 -19.72
CA ARG A 165 -5.73 -2.24 -20.65
C ARG A 165 -6.63 -2.95 -21.66
N GLU A 166 -6.16 -4.04 -22.24
CA GLU A 166 -6.92 -4.86 -23.17
C GLU A 166 -8.21 -5.38 -22.53
N SER A 167 -8.15 -5.84 -21.28
CA SER A 167 -9.34 -6.33 -20.57
C SER A 167 -10.41 -5.26 -20.32
N LEU A 168 -10.05 -3.97 -20.32
CA LEU A 168 -11.02 -2.87 -20.29
C LEU A 168 -11.82 -2.81 -21.59
N THR A 169 -11.21 -3.12 -22.73
CA THR A 169 -11.88 -3.18 -24.04
C THR A 169 -12.90 -4.33 -24.11
N TRP A 170 -12.71 -5.37 -23.30
CA TRP A 170 -13.67 -6.47 -23.14
C TRP A 170 -14.82 -6.14 -22.19
N GLY A 171 -14.84 -4.93 -21.62
CA GLY A 171 -15.90 -4.47 -20.71
C GLY A 171 -15.61 -4.68 -19.23
N ALA A 172 -14.35 -4.87 -18.82
CA ALA A 172 -14.00 -4.79 -17.40
C ALA A 172 -14.14 -3.33 -16.92
N LEU A 173 -14.98 -3.10 -15.91
CA LEU A 173 -15.28 -1.76 -15.38
C LEU A 173 -14.67 -1.52 -14.00
N ASN A 174 -14.18 -2.56 -13.31
CA ASN A 174 -13.67 -2.42 -11.95
C ASN A 174 -12.63 -3.51 -11.61
N MET A 175 -12.03 -3.36 -10.43
CA MET A 175 -11.03 -4.28 -9.88
C MET A 175 -11.46 -5.75 -9.90
N SER A 176 -12.73 -6.04 -9.61
CA SER A 176 -13.24 -7.42 -9.56
C SER A 176 -13.31 -8.06 -10.95
N GLN A 177 -13.69 -7.28 -11.97
CA GLN A 177 -13.74 -7.77 -13.36
C GLN A 177 -12.34 -7.92 -13.96
N ILE A 178 -11.43 -6.97 -13.72
CA ILE A 178 -10.01 -7.13 -14.10
C ILE A 178 -9.44 -8.41 -13.50
N LYS A 179 -9.69 -8.64 -12.21
CA LYS A 179 -9.29 -9.87 -11.52
C LYS A 179 -9.89 -11.11 -12.17
N ALA A 180 -11.17 -11.09 -12.55
CA ALA A 180 -11.82 -12.23 -13.17
C ALA A 180 -11.26 -12.54 -14.57
N PHE A 181 -10.96 -11.52 -15.38
CA PHE A 181 -10.53 -11.68 -16.77
C PHE A 181 -9.04 -11.99 -16.88
N THR A 182 -8.21 -11.42 -16.01
CA THR A 182 -6.74 -11.48 -16.13
C THR A 182 -6.07 -12.29 -15.01
N ARG A 183 -6.83 -12.66 -13.96
CA ARG A 183 -6.31 -13.20 -12.69
C ARG A 183 -5.45 -12.23 -11.88
N CYS A 184 -5.24 -10.99 -12.32
CA CYS A 184 -4.47 -9.99 -11.59
C CYS A 184 -4.99 -9.82 -10.15
N GLY A 185 -4.08 -9.93 -9.18
CA GLY A 185 -4.40 -9.90 -7.74
C GLY A 185 -4.78 -11.25 -7.13
N MET A 186 -4.78 -12.36 -7.88
CA MET A 186 -5.10 -13.71 -7.37
C MET A 186 -3.92 -14.49 -6.78
N GLY A 187 -2.69 -14.08 -7.06
CA GLY A 187 -1.51 -14.77 -6.56
C GLY A 187 -1.30 -14.67 -5.04
N PRO A 188 -0.23 -15.28 -4.48
CA PRO A 188 0.02 -15.29 -3.03
C PRO A 188 0.22 -13.90 -2.41
N CYS A 189 0.48 -12.88 -3.23
CA CYS A 189 0.51 -11.50 -2.75
C CYS A 189 -0.89 -10.91 -2.47
N GLN A 190 -1.95 -11.50 -3.01
CA GLN A 190 -3.35 -11.06 -2.87
C GLN A 190 -3.51 -9.56 -3.19
N GLY A 191 -2.90 -9.10 -4.28
CA GLY A 191 -3.03 -7.72 -4.75
C GLY A 191 -2.14 -6.68 -4.06
N ARG A 192 -1.28 -7.07 -3.10
CA ARG A 192 -0.38 -6.13 -2.39
C ARG A 192 0.53 -5.33 -3.30
N MET A 193 1.05 -5.97 -4.35
CA MET A 193 2.04 -5.33 -5.23
C MET A 193 1.37 -4.62 -6.41
N CYS A 194 0.33 -5.22 -6.98
CA CYS A 194 -0.27 -4.75 -8.23
C CYS A 194 -1.51 -3.87 -8.04
N GLY A 195 -2.13 -3.88 -6.85
CA GLY A 195 -3.45 -3.29 -6.64
C GLY A 195 -3.51 -1.78 -6.91
N LEU A 196 -2.47 -1.02 -6.51
CA LEU A 196 -2.42 0.42 -6.74
C LEU A 196 -2.34 0.71 -8.24
N THR A 197 -1.38 0.10 -8.93
CA THR A 197 -1.18 0.25 -10.37
C THR A 197 -2.41 -0.14 -11.18
N VAL A 198 -3.09 -1.24 -10.82
CA VAL A 198 -4.31 -1.66 -11.51
C VAL A 198 -5.42 -0.62 -11.32
N ALA A 199 -5.62 -0.12 -10.10
CA ALA A 199 -6.65 0.88 -9.86
C ALA A 199 -6.37 2.19 -10.60
N GLU A 200 -5.11 2.62 -10.66
CA GLU A 200 -4.67 3.78 -11.44
C GLU A 200 -4.94 3.60 -12.95
N ILE A 201 -4.59 2.44 -13.52
CA ILE A 201 -4.85 2.15 -14.94
C ILE A 201 -6.36 2.21 -15.26
N ILE A 202 -7.21 1.60 -14.42
CA ILE A 202 -8.66 1.64 -14.61
C ILE A 202 -9.19 3.07 -14.47
N ALA A 203 -8.75 3.79 -13.44
CA ALA A 203 -9.18 5.16 -13.15
C ALA A 203 -8.87 6.09 -14.31
N HIS A 204 -7.63 6.04 -14.80
CA HIS A 204 -7.19 6.80 -15.97
C HIS A 204 -8.01 6.46 -17.22
N ALA A 205 -8.21 5.17 -17.51
CA ALA A 205 -8.96 4.76 -18.69
C ALA A 205 -10.45 5.15 -18.65
N GLN A 206 -11.03 5.31 -17.47
CA GLN A 206 -12.44 5.71 -17.29
C GLN A 206 -12.63 7.21 -17.03
N GLY A 207 -11.55 7.99 -16.90
CA GLY A 207 -11.62 9.39 -16.50
C GLY A 207 -12.18 9.59 -15.09
N LYS A 208 -11.92 8.64 -14.18
CA LYS A 208 -12.35 8.65 -12.78
C LYS A 208 -11.17 8.80 -11.84
N SER A 209 -11.44 9.08 -10.58
CA SER A 209 -10.44 8.95 -9.52
C SER A 209 -10.24 7.48 -9.12
N PRO A 210 -9.05 7.09 -8.63
CA PRO A 210 -8.86 5.77 -8.03
C PRO A 210 -9.85 5.51 -6.89
N SER A 211 -10.22 6.55 -6.12
CA SER A 211 -11.21 6.45 -5.04
C SER A 211 -12.56 5.86 -5.49
N GLU A 212 -13.01 6.16 -6.71
CA GLU A 212 -14.26 5.66 -7.29
C GLU A 212 -14.12 4.24 -7.86
N VAL A 213 -12.93 3.87 -8.34
CA VAL A 213 -12.62 2.52 -8.83
C VAL A 213 -12.49 1.53 -7.66
N GLY A 214 -11.96 2.01 -6.53
CA GLY A 214 -11.71 1.21 -5.35
C GLY A 214 -10.50 0.29 -5.47
N PHE A 215 -10.47 -0.74 -4.62
CA PHE A 215 -9.34 -1.66 -4.50
C PHE A 215 -9.80 -3.11 -4.45
N PHE A 216 -8.87 -4.06 -4.50
CA PHE A 216 -9.19 -5.47 -4.29
C PHE A 216 -9.75 -5.70 -2.87
N ARG A 217 -10.86 -6.44 -2.80
CA ARG A 217 -11.43 -6.88 -1.52
C ARG A 217 -10.49 -7.85 -0.81
N GLY A 218 -10.17 -7.57 0.45
CA GLY A 218 -9.42 -8.48 1.31
C GLY A 218 -10.25 -9.74 1.60
N ARG A 219 -9.63 -10.92 1.52
CA ARG A 219 -10.26 -12.20 1.89
C ARG A 219 -9.36 -13.00 2.82
N PRO A 220 -9.92 -13.73 3.79
CA PRO A 220 -9.14 -14.67 4.58
C PRO A 220 -8.65 -15.83 3.70
N PRO A 221 -7.49 -16.40 4.01
CA PRO A 221 -6.54 -15.96 5.04
C PRO A 221 -5.66 -14.78 4.55
N ASN A 222 -5.26 -13.88 5.45
CA ASN A 222 -4.39 -12.74 5.12
C ASN A 222 -3.01 -13.15 4.58
N LYS A 223 -2.50 -14.29 5.06
CA LYS A 223 -1.30 -14.95 4.55
C LYS A 223 -1.65 -16.40 4.24
N PRO A 224 -1.06 -17.00 3.19
CA PRO A 224 -1.26 -18.42 2.93
C PRO A 224 -0.91 -19.25 4.15
N ILE A 225 -1.81 -20.17 4.49
CA ILE A 225 -1.60 -21.22 5.50
C ILE A 225 -1.78 -22.57 4.80
N THR A 226 -1.09 -23.59 5.28
CA THR A 226 -1.25 -24.96 4.77
C THR A 226 -2.59 -25.56 5.22
N LEU A 227 -3.11 -26.53 4.46
CA LEU A 227 -4.29 -27.30 4.86
C LEU A 227 -4.05 -28.03 6.19
N GLY A 228 -2.82 -28.49 6.45
CA GLY A 228 -2.45 -29.09 7.73
C GLY A 228 -2.62 -28.14 8.90
N GLN A 229 -2.12 -26.90 8.79
CA GLN A 229 -2.33 -25.86 9.81
C GLN A 229 -3.82 -25.57 10.03
N LEU A 230 -4.61 -25.47 8.96
CA LEU A 230 -6.05 -25.25 9.05
C LEU A 230 -6.79 -26.44 9.70
N ALA A 231 -6.32 -27.67 9.45
CA ALA A 231 -6.87 -28.91 10.03
C ALA A 231 -6.34 -29.21 11.45
N GLY A 232 -5.55 -28.31 12.06
CA GLY A 232 -4.94 -28.53 13.38
C GLY A 232 -3.78 -29.52 13.40
N GLN A 233 -3.30 -29.95 12.23
CA GLN A 233 -2.11 -30.79 12.08
C GLN A 233 -0.85 -29.91 12.08
N VAL A 234 -0.50 -29.39 13.26
CA VAL A 234 0.81 -28.76 13.46
C VAL A 234 1.83 -29.88 13.57
N LYS A 235 2.64 -30.09 12.52
CA LYS A 235 3.86 -30.88 12.68
C LYS A 235 4.74 -30.13 13.67
N ASN A 236 4.83 -30.63 14.90
CA ASN A 236 5.91 -30.25 15.81
C ASN A 236 7.21 -30.62 15.07
N GLN A 237 7.92 -29.61 14.57
CA GLN A 237 9.28 -29.78 14.11
C GLN A 237 10.11 -30.07 15.37
N ASN A 238 10.39 -31.35 15.60
CA ASN A 238 11.56 -31.76 16.39
C ASN A 238 12.82 -31.50 15.57
#